data_AF-A0A1Y6EU17-F1
#
_entry.id   AF-A0A1Y6EU17-F1
#
_cell.length_a   1.000
_cell.length_b   1.000
_cell.length_c   1.000
_cell.angle_alpha   90.00
_cell.angle_beta   90.00
_cell.angle_gamma   90.00
#
_symmetry.space_group_name_H-M   'P 1'
#
loop_
_entity.id
_entity.type
_entity.pdbx_description
1 polymer ?
#
loop_
_entity_poly.entity_id
_entity_poly.type
_entity_poly.pdbx_seq_one_letter_code
_entity_poly.pdbx_strand_id
1 'polypeptide(L)'
;MSFEVVRCQLLHFGPHRTIKGRLTGAVRVRIRESLMGNLTEYDLDLPVKSDCGIVPHEQARTALLTHAAHQLNKLKARHTSHLPVAAE
;
A
#
# COMPACT_ATOMS: atom_id res chain seq x y z
N MET A 1 12.94 15.84 -1.45
CA MET A 1 11.89 15.22 -0.61
C MET A 1 12.00 13.72 -0.77
N SER A 2 12.19 12.98 0.31
CA SER A 2 12.33 11.52 0.28
C SER A 2 11.09 10.88 0.89
N PHE A 3 10.53 9.89 0.19
CA PHE A 3 9.44 9.03 0.64
C PHE A 3 10.00 7.63 0.87
N GLU A 4 9.97 7.17 2.12
CA GLU A 4 10.49 5.86 2.52
C GLU A 4 9.41 5.04 3.22
N VAL A 5 9.28 3.77 2.80
CA VAL A 5 8.40 2.81 3.47
C VAL A 5 9.22 2.08 4.51
N VAL A 6 9.01 2.43 5.79
CA VAL A 6 9.75 1.88 6.93
C VAL A 6 9.20 0.52 7.35
N ARG A 7 7.88 0.34 7.22
CA ARG A 7 7.21 -0.91 7.62
C ARG A 7 6.02 -1.20 6.71
N CYS A 8 5.77 -2.47 6.46
CA CYS A 8 4.57 -2.97 5.81
C CYS A 8 4.06 -4.18 6.59
N GLN A 9 2.82 -4.11 7.09
CA GLN A 9 2.21 -5.14 7.92
C GLN A 9 0.80 -5.44 7.45
N LEU A 10 0.54 -6.70 7.11
CA LEU A 10 -0.81 -7.18 6.84
C LEU A 10 -1.57 -7.29 8.17
N LEU A 11 -2.68 -6.56 8.31
CA LEU A 11 -3.47 -6.53 9.55
C LEU A 11 -4.44 -7.71 9.60
N HIS A 12 -5.32 -7.80 8.61
CA HIS A 12 -6.32 -8.85 8.47
C HIS A 12 -6.67 -9.01 7.00
N PHE A 13 -7.09 -10.22 6.64
CA PHE A 13 -7.63 -10.49 5.31
C PHE A 13 -8.64 -11.63 5.35
N GLY A 14 -9.54 -11.63 4.37
CA GLY A 14 -10.60 -12.62 4.23
C GLY A 14 -11.33 -12.51 2.90
N PRO A 15 -12.30 -13.41 2.65
CA PRO A 15 -13.10 -13.37 1.44
C PRO A 15 -14.00 -12.13 1.37
N HIS A 16 -14.15 -11.58 0.18
CA HIS A 16 -15.06 -10.48 -0.10
C HIS A 16 -16.51 -10.95 0.07
N ARG A 17 -17.32 -10.21 0.83
CA ARG A 17 -18.69 -10.63 1.20
C ARG A 17 -19.61 -10.88 -0.01
N THR A 18 -19.45 -10.10 -1.08
CA THR A 18 -20.34 -10.14 -2.25
C THR A 18 -19.69 -10.66 -3.54
N ILE A 19 -18.36 -10.78 -3.61
CA ILE A 19 -17.65 -11.13 -4.84
C ILE A 19 -16.96 -12.47 -4.62
N LYS A 20 -17.50 -13.53 -5.25
CA LYS A 20 -16.92 -14.87 -5.17
C LYS A 20 -15.50 -14.86 -5.74
N GLY A 21 -14.56 -15.46 -5.01
CA GLY A 21 -13.17 -15.58 -5.43
C GLY A 21 -12.32 -14.32 -5.25
N ARG A 22 -12.86 -13.25 -4.67
CA ARG A 22 -12.06 -12.08 -4.29
C ARG A 22 -11.70 -12.15 -2.81
N LEU A 23 -10.44 -11.87 -2.50
CA LEU A 23 -9.93 -11.65 -1.16
C LEU A 23 -9.75 -10.15 -0.93
N THR A 24 -10.07 -9.70 0.28
CA THR A 24 -9.87 -8.33 0.74
C THR A 24 -9.16 -8.32 2.07
N GLY A 25 -8.40 -7.27 2.33
CA GLY A 25 -7.76 -7.06 3.62
C GLY A 25 -7.29 -5.63 3.77
N ALA A 26 -6.56 -5.40 4.85
CA ALA A 26 -5.91 -4.12 5.12
C ALA A 26 -4.42 -4.35 5.42
N VAL A 27 -3.58 -3.52 4.82
CA VAL A 27 -2.15 -3.48 5.10
C VAL A 27 -1.83 -2.12 5.71
N ARG A 28 -1.27 -2.12 6.92
CA ARG A 28 -0.70 -0.93 7.54
C ARG A 28 0.71 -0.72 7.03
N VAL A 29 0.98 0.44 6.47
CA VAL A 29 2.31 0.84 6.04
C VAL A 29 2.76 2.01 6.88
N ARG A 30 3.99 1.96 7.40
CA ARG A 30 4.60 3.11 8.08
C ARG A 30 5.46 3.83 7.08
N ILE A 31 5.11 5.08 6.83
CA ILE A 31 5.79 5.94 5.88
C ILE A 31 6.60 6.97 6.67
N ARG A 32 7.82 7.19 6.20
CA ARG A 32 8.71 8.24 6.66
C ARG A 32 8.96 9.19 5.50
N GLU A 33 8.67 10.46 5.72
CA GLU A 33 8.83 11.51 4.73
C GLU A 33 9.72 12.63 5.25
N SER A 34 10.61 13.12 4.38
CA SER A 34 11.41 14.32 4.65
C SER A 34 10.96 15.49 3.78
N LEU A 35 10.44 16.53 4.43
CA LEU A 35 9.98 17.77 3.80
C LEU A 35 10.69 18.97 4.42
N MET A 36 11.48 19.69 3.63
CA MET A 36 12.18 20.94 4.04
C MET A 36 12.99 20.80 5.35
N GLY A 37 13.60 19.64 5.59
CA GLY A 37 14.38 19.37 6.81
C GLY A 37 13.58 18.75 7.96
N ASN A 38 12.24 18.71 7.86
CA ASN A 38 11.40 18.02 8.83
C ASN A 38 11.23 16.55 8.43
N LEU A 39 11.42 15.67 9.41
CA LEU A 39 11.13 14.25 9.28
C LEU A 39 9.77 13.95 9.91
N THR A 40 8.84 13.44 9.13
CA THR A 40 7.51 13.04 9.60
C THR A 40 7.36 11.54 9.39
N GLU A 41 6.87 10.85 10.43
CA GLU A 41 6.50 9.44 10.34
C GLU A 41 5.01 9.29 10.62
N TYR A 42 4.32 8.52 9.79
CA TYR A 42 2.90 8.23 9.99
C TYR A 42 2.55 6.83 9.48
N ASP A 43 1.48 6.29 10.05
CA ASP A 43 0.90 5.02 9.61
C ASP A 43 -0.23 5.30 8.59
N LEU A 44 -0.26 4.53 7.51
CA LEU A 44 -1.29 4.57 6.49
C LEU A 44 -1.88 3.18 6.34
N ASP A 45 -3.19 3.07 6.48
CA ASP A 45 -3.91 1.81 6.29
C ASP A 45 -4.41 1.73 4.85
N LEU A 46 -3.82 0.82 4.07
CA LEU A 46 -4.15 0.60 2.67
C LEU A 46 -5.11 -0.58 2.52
N PRO A 47 -6.32 -0.38 1.95
CA PRO A 47 -7.18 -1.48 1.58
C PRO A 47 -6.55 -2.25 0.42
N VAL A 48 -6.41 -3.56 0.59
CA VAL A 48 -5.86 -4.47 -0.41
C VAL A 48 -6.93 -5.43 -0.89
N LYS A 49 -6.83 -5.81 -2.16
CA LYS A 49 -7.70 -6.79 -2.78
C LYS A 49 -6.91 -7.67 -3.72
N SER A 50 -7.34 -8.93 -3.85
CA SER A 50 -6.79 -9.84 -4.83
C SER A 50 -7.88 -10.76 -5.38
N ASP A 51 -7.85 -11.02 -6.68
CA ASP A 51 -8.80 -11.87 -7.40
C ASP A 51 -8.23 -13.29 -7.61
N CYS A 52 -7.66 -13.88 -6.55
CA CYS A 52 -6.96 -15.17 -6.63
C CYS A 52 -7.86 -16.40 -6.46
N GLY A 53 -9.15 -16.25 -6.16
CA GLY A 53 -10.02 -17.39 -5.88
C GLY A 53 -9.80 -17.99 -4.48
N ILE A 54 -10.10 -19.28 -4.35
CA ILE A 54 -9.83 -20.06 -3.14
C ILE A 54 -8.39 -20.57 -3.23
N VAL A 55 -7.49 -19.91 -2.54
CA VAL A 55 -6.06 -20.27 -2.48
C VAL A 55 -5.62 -20.51 -1.04
N PRO A 56 -4.52 -21.26 -0.83
CA PRO A 56 -3.92 -21.40 0.50
C PRO A 56 -3.60 -20.04 1.12
N HIS A 57 -3.65 -19.97 2.45
CA HIS A 57 -3.43 -18.75 3.23
C HIS A 57 -2.12 -18.02 2.86
N GLU A 58 -1.05 -18.76 2.60
CA GLU A 58 0.25 -18.19 2.20
C GLU A 58 0.19 -17.52 0.83
N GLN A 59 -0.45 -18.14 -0.17
CA GLN A 59 -0.61 -17.54 -1.50
C GLN A 59 -1.50 -16.30 -1.44
N ALA A 60 -2.58 -16.35 -0.67
CA ALA A 60 -3.44 -15.19 -0.42
C ALA A 60 -2.64 -14.02 0.17
N ARG A 61 -1.82 -14.30 1.20
CA ARG A 61 -0.98 -13.29 1.85
C ARG A 61 0.00 -12.66 0.87
N THR A 62 0.70 -13.47 0.08
CA THR A 62 1.64 -12.99 -0.93
C THR A 62 0.94 -12.10 -1.96
N ALA A 63 -0.20 -12.54 -2.50
CA ALA A 63 -0.94 -11.76 -3.50
C ALA A 63 -1.42 -10.40 -2.96
N LEU A 64 -1.90 -10.35 -1.71
CA LEU A 64 -2.30 -9.12 -1.05
C LEU A 64 -1.12 -8.18 -0.78
N LEU A 65 0.03 -8.72 -0.38
CA LEU A 65 1.27 -7.94 -0.20
C LEU A 65 1.80 -7.41 -1.53
N THR A 66 1.72 -8.18 -2.62
CA THR A 66 2.05 -7.72 -3.97
C THR A 66 1.15 -6.56 -4.39
N HIS A 67 -0.16 -6.64 -4.13
CA HIS A 67 -1.07 -5.54 -4.39
C HIS A 67 -0.70 -4.29 -3.56
N ALA A 68 -0.39 -4.44 -2.26
CA ALA A 68 0.08 -3.33 -1.44
C ALA A 68 1.36 -2.68 -1.98
N ALA A 69 2.36 -3.49 -2.37
CA ALA A 69 3.60 -2.99 -2.95
C ALA A 69 3.35 -2.19 -4.23
N HIS A 70 2.41 -2.63 -5.08
CA HIS A 70 2.03 -1.89 -6.27
C HIS A 70 1.35 -0.55 -5.95
N GLN A 71 0.45 -0.52 -4.95
CA GLN A 71 -0.17 0.72 -4.48
C GLN A 71 0.85 1.70 -3.91
N LEU A 72 1.81 1.20 -3.11
CA LEU A 72 2.91 1.99 -2.56
C LEU A 72 3.81 2.56 -3.65
N ASN A 73 4.18 1.76 -4.65
CA ASN A 73 4.97 2.24 -5.79
C ASN A 73 4.22 3.33 -6.57
N LYS A 74 2.91 3.18 -6.75
CA LYS A 74 2.06 4.19 -7.37
C LYS A 74 1.96 5.47 -6.52
N LEU A 75 1.86 5.33 -5.19
CA LEU A 75 1.85 6.46 -4.26
C LEU A 75 3.19 7.21 -4.31
N LYS A 76 4.31 6.49 -4.27
CA LYS A 76 5.66 7.05 -4.41
C LYS A 76 5.82 7.77 -5.76
N ALA A 77 5.39 7.15 -6.85
CA ALA A 77 5.43 7.77 -8.18
C ALA A 77 4.61 9.07 -8.22
N ARG A 78 3.40 9.09 -7.64
CA ARG A 78 2.60 10.31 -7.52
C ARG A 78 3.30 11.36 -6.67
N HIS A 79 3.93 10.98 -5.57
CA HIS A 79 4.65 11.91 -4.71
C HIS A 79 5.87 12.52 -5.41
N THR A 80 6.55 11.76 -6.26
CA THR A 80 7.61 12.27 -7.14
C THR A 80 7.06 13.16 -8.26
N SER A 81 5.91 12.83 -8.84
CA SER A 81 5.31 13.57 -9.96
C SER A 81 4.51 14.81 -9.53
N HIS A 82 4.04 14.88 -8.29
CA HIS A 82 3.25 15.99 -7.74
C HIS A 82 4.15 17.05 -7.07
N LEU A 83 5.39 17.17 -7.52
CA LEU A 83 6.04 18.46 -7.58
C LEU A 83 5.26 19.27 -8.61
N PRO A 84 4.52 20.34 -8.23
CA PRO A 84 4.14 21.31 -9.25
C PRO A 84 5.44 21.78 -9.87
N VAL A 85 5.63 21.49 -11.15
CA VAL A 85 6.45 22.37 -11.98
C VAL A 85 5.80 23.74 -11.81
N ALA A 86 6.47 24.61 -11.06
CA ALA A 86 6.16 26.02 -11.11
C ALA A 86 6.26 26.37 -12.60
N ALA A 87 5.12 26.70 -13.19
CA ALA A 87 5.10 27.35 -14.49
C ALA A 87 5.72 28.73 -14.26
N GLU A 88 6.98 28.87 -14.67
CA GLU A 88 7.62 30.17 -14.94
C GLU A 88 7.14 30.72 -16.28
#